data_AF-A0A9Q7F006-F1
#
_entry.id   AF-A0A9Q7F006-F1
#
_cell.length_a   1.000
_cell.length_b   1.000
_cell.length_c   1.000
_cell.angle_alpha   90.00
_cell.angle_beta   90.00
_cell.angle_gamma   90.00
#
_symmetry.space_group_name_H-M   'P 1'
#
loop_
_entity.id
_entity.type
_entity.pdbx_description
1 polymer ?
#
loop_
_entity_poly.entity_id
_entity_poly.type
_entity_poly.pdbx_seq_one_letter_code
_entity_poly.pdbx_strand_id
1 'polypeptide(L)' 'MLIPLEGDRLILTRRLVALVRRDGRTDVIVRDGPTDATGLTPKTLRERQRRLWDRGRTEAMNLLQGGQER' A
#
# COMPACT_ATOMS: atom_id res chain seq x y z
N MET A 1 -3.19 1.46 -7.71
CA MET A 1 -2.89 1.80 -6.30
C MET A 1 -1.85 0.82 -5.76
N LEU A 2 -1.13 1.21 -4.71
CA LEU A 2 -0.12 0.40 -4.03
C LEU A 2 -0.55 0.14 -2.59
N ILE A 3 -0.23 -1.04 -2.05
CA ILE A 3 -0.41 -1.38 -0.64
C ILE A 3 0.99 -1.56 -0.03
N PRO A 4 1.37 -0.73 0.97
CA PRO A 4 2.62 -0.90 1.70
C PRO A 4 2.56 -2.05 2.70
N LEU A 5 3.51 -2.98 2.60
CA LEU A 5 3.72 -4.05 3.58
C LEU A 5 4.82 -3.66 4.59
N GLU A 6 5.25 -4.62 5.41
CA GLU A 6 6.42 -4.49 6.28
C GLU A 6 7.71 -4.58 5.47
N GLY A 7 8.74 -3.84 5.91
CA GLY A 7 9.89 -3.51 5.06
C GLY A 7 9.47 -2.63 3.89
N ASP A 8 10.40 -2.19 3.05
CA ASP A 8 10.12 -1.32 1.90
C ASP A 8 9.38 -2.03 0.75
N ARG A 9 8.57 -3.04 1.08
CA ARG A 9 7.82 -3.87 0.15
C ARG A 9 6.48 -3.22 -0.21
N LEU A 10 6.16 -3.30 -1.49
CA LEU A 10 4.96 -2.72 -2.07
C LEU A 10 4.24 -3.75 -2.94
N ILE A 11 2.91 -3.83 -2.81
CA ILE A 11 2.07 -4.65 -3.68
C ILE A 11 1.18 -3.77 -4.53
N LEU A 12 1.18 -4.04 -5.84
CA LEU A 12 0.23 -3.44 -6.77
C LEU A 12 -1.16 -4.04 -6.55
N THR A 13 -2.14 -3.21 -6.21
CA THR A 13 -3.51 -3.67 -5.91
C THR A 13 -4.16 -4.41 -7.08
N ARG A 14 -3.77 -4.11 -8.33
CA ARG A 14 -4.26 -4.82 -9.52
C ARG A 14 -3.86 -6.31 -9.57
N ARG A 15 -2.79 -6.67 -8.85
CA ARG A 15 -2.32 -8.06 -8.75
C ARG A 15 -2.91 -8.77 -7.53
N LEU A 16 -3.51 -8.04 -6.59
CA LEU A 16 -4.11 -8.61 -5.39
C LEU A 16 -5.36 -9.40 -5.75
N VAL A 17 -5.44 -10.63 -5.27
CA VAL A 17 -6.62 -11.51 -5.36
C VAL A 17 -7.38 -11.47 -4.05
N ALA A 18 -6.70 -11.65 -2.92
CA ALA A 18 -7.32 -11.67 -1.60
C ALA A 18 -6.35 -11.27 -0.48
N LEU A 19 -6.92 -10.78 0.61
CA LEU A 19 -6.27 -10.64 1.91
C LEU A 19 -6.99 -11.56 2.89
N VAL A 20 -6.27 -12.54 3.46
CA VAL A 20 -6.86 -13.56 4.34
C VAL A 20 -6.17 -13.51 5.69
N ARG A 21 -6.94 -13.35 6.77
CA ARG A 21 -6.41 -13.39 8.14
C ARG A 21 -6.45 -14.81 8.67
N ARG A 22 -5.31 -15.36 9.07
CA ARG A 22 -5.18 -16.68 9.70
C ARG A 22 -4.01 -16.69 10.67
N ASP A 23 -4.16 -17.33 11.83
CA ASP A 23 -3.09 -17.56 12.82
C ASP A 23 -2.25 -16.30 13.17
N GLY A 24 -2.93 -15.17 13.35
CA GLY A 24 -2.26 -13.91 13.71
C GLY A 24 -1.49 -13.23 12.57
N ARG A 25 -1.58 -13.74 11.34
CA ARG A 25 -0.96 -13.18 10.13
C ARG A 25 -2.00 -12.92 9.05
N THR A 26 -1.64 -12.06 8.10
CA THR A 26 -2.45 -11.79 6.92
C THR A 26 -1.68 -12.27 5.70
N ASP A 27 -2.26 -13.25 5.02
CA ASP A 27 -1.76 -13.73 3.74
C ASP A 27 -2.25 -12.79 2.63
N VAL A 28 -1.33 -12.44 1.74
CA VAL A 28 -1.53 -11.57 0.60
C VAL A 28 -1.41 -12.40 -0.67
N ILE A 29 -2.55 -12.80 -1.19
CA ILE A 29 -2.64 -13.67 -2.36
C ILE A 29 -2.62 -12.81 -3.62
N VAL A 30 -1.70 -13.11 -4.54
CA VAL A 30 -1.54 -12.38 -5.81
C VAL A 30 -1.78 -13.29 -7.01
N ARG A 31 -2.24 -12.72 -8.12
CA ARG A 31 -2.73 -13.46 -9.30
C ARG A 31 -1.65 -14.31 -10.00
N ASP A 32 -0.40 -13.85 -9.99
CA ASP A 32 0.68 -14.42 -10.80
C ASP A 32 2.02 -14.45 -10.05
N GLY A 33 2.03 -14.94 -8.82
CA GLY A 33 3.26 -14.94 -8.02
C GLY A 33 3.11 -15.60 -6.66
N PRO A 34 4.22 -15.64 -5.89
CA PRO A 34 4.20 -16.18 -4.55
C PRO A 34 3.24 -15.38 -3.66
N THR A 35 2.48 -16.10 -2.84
CA THR A 35 1.73 -15.50 -1.73
C THR A 35 2.71 -14.86 -0.76
N ASP A 36 2.44 -13.62 -0.39
CA ASP A 36 3.22 -12.93 0.63
C ASP A 36 2.49 -13.00 1.98
N ALA A 37 3.19 -12.81 3.08
CA ALA A 37 2.61 -12.77 4.41
C ALA A 37 3.12 -11.56 5.20
N THR A 38 2.23 -11.02 6.04
CA THR A 38 2.55 -9.88 6.90
C THR A 38 1.85 -10.02 8.26
N GLY A 39 2.46 -9.46 9.30
CA GLY A 39 1.83 -9.35 10.62
C GLY A 39 0.64 -8.39 10.64
N LEU A 40 0.60 -7.45 9.69
CA LEU A 40 -0.39 -6.39 9.60
C LEU A 40 -1.80 -6.92 9.31
N THR A 41 -2.82 -6.37 9.95
CA THR A 41 -4.22 -6.72 9.67
C THR A 41 -4.70 -6.10 8.34
N PRO A 42 -5.74 -6.65 7.68
CA PRO A 42 -6.32 -6.02 6.49
C PRO A 42 -6.76 -4.56 6.73
N LYS A 43 -7.27 -4.26 7.92
CA LYS A 43 -7.60 -2.88 8.34
C LYS A 43 -6.37 -1.98 8.33
N THR A 44 -5.27 -2.44 8.94
CA THR A 44 -4.00 -1.71 8.97
C THR A 44 -3.42 -1.49 7.57
N LEU A 45 -3.52 -2.49 6.69
CA LEU A 45 -3.10 -2.38 5.29
C LEU A 45 -3.90 -1.30 4.54
N ARG A 46 -5.22 -1.24 4.74
CA ARG A 46 -6.08 -0.18 4.17
C ARG A 46 -5.68 1.21 4.67
N GLU A 47 -5.44 1.37 5.97
CA GLU A 47 -5.02 2.65 6.55
C GLU A 47 -3.66 3.10 6.02
N ARG A 48 -2.69 2.18 5.88
CA ARG A 48 -1.39 2.46 5.29
C ARG A 48 -1.50 2.90 3.84
N GLN A 49 -2.33 2.22 3.05
CA GLN A 49 -2.59 2.59 1.65
C GLN A 49 -3.20 3.98 1.54
N ARG A 50 -4.17 4.33 2.40
CA ARG A 50 -4.74 5.69 2.44
C ARG A 50 -3.67 6.73 2.77
N ARG A 51 -2.88 6.52 3.82
CA ARG A 51 -1.80 7.44 4.22
C ARG A 51 -0.72 7.62 3.15
N LEU A 52 -0.46 6.60 2.32
CA LEU A 52 0.46 6.72 1.19
C LEU A 52 -0.12 7.67 0.14
N TRP A 53 -1.40 7.49 -0.21
CA TRP A 53 -2.09 8.36 -1.17
C TRP A 53 -2.22 9.80 -0.70
N ASP A 54 -2.60 10.01 0.56
CA ASP A 54 -2.73 11.35 1.12
C ASP A 54 -1.39 12.09 1.05
N ARG A 55 -0.29 11.43 1.47
CA ARG A 55 1.06 12.01 1.39
C ARG A 55 1.48 12.31 -0.05
N GLY A 56 1.27 11.37 -0.97
CA GLY A 56 1.62 11.58 -2.38
C GLY A 56 0.83 12.73 -3.01
N ARG A 57 -0.44 12.91 -2.64
CA ARG A 57 -1.27 14.02 -3.10
C ARG A 57 -0.76 15.37 -2.56
N THR A 58 -0.47 15.44 -1.26
CA THR A 58 0.09 16.65 -0.65
C THR A 58 1.41 17.04 -1.30
N GLU A 59 2.30 16.08 -1.50
CA GLU A 59 3.60 16.34 -2.13
C GLU A 59 3.45 16.82 -3.58
N ALA A 60 2.56 16.19 -4.36
CA ALA A 60 2.28 16.65 -5.72
C ALA A 60 1.74 18.10 -5.75
N MET A 61 0.87 18.48 -4.80
CA MET A 61 0.37 19.85 -4.69
C MET A 61 1.49 20.84 -4.34
N ASN A 62 2.36 20.49 -3.40
CA ASN A 62 3.50 21.32 -3.02
C ASN A 62 4.46 21.54 -4.20
N LEU A 63 4.73 20.49 -4.98
CA LEU A 63 5.58 20.59 -6.18
C LEU A 63 4.96 21.47 -7.27
N LEU A 64 3.64 21.37 -7.46
CA LEU A 64 2.93 22.23 -8.41
C LEU A 64 2.93 23.70 -7.98
N GLN A 65 2.77 23.98 -6.69
CA GLN A 65 2.80 25.34 -6.14
C GLN A 65 4.22 25.93 -6.14
N GLY A 66 5.22 25.17 -5.68
CA GLY A 66 6.62 25.59 -5.67
C GLY A 66 7.24 25.73 -7.07
N GLY A 67 6.63 25.12 -8.09
CA GLY A 67 6.98 25.32 -9.50
C GLY A 67 6.41 26.61 -10.12
N GLN A 68 5.47 27.30 -9.46
CA GLN A 68 4.92 28.57 -9.93
C GLN A 68 5.68 29.82 -9.42
N GLU A 69 6.64 29.64 -8.52
CA GLU A 69 7.46 30.74 -7.95
C GLU A 69 8.88 30.81 -8.56
N ARG A 70 9.13 30.14 -9.69
CA ARG A 70 10.42 30.19 -10.41
C ARG A 70 10.26 30.62 -11.86
#